data_AF-A0A3D4T657-F1
#
_entry.id   AF-A0A3D4T657-F1
#
_cell.length_a   1.000
_cell.length_b   1.000
_cell.length_c   1.000
_cell.angle_alpha   90.00
_cell.angle_beta   90.00
_cell.angle_gamma   90.00
#
_symmetry.space_group_name_H-M   'P 1'
#
loop_
_entity.id
_entity.type
_entity.pdbx_description
1 polymer ?
#
loop_
_entity_poly.entity_id
_entity_poly.type
_entity_poly.pdbx_seq_one_letter_code
_entity_poly.pdbx_strand_id
1 'polypeptide(L)'
;MSYDIHLNDPVTKQSIELENPHFMRGGTYAIDGTKELSLNITYNYACVFCRLDVLGEKGIRSIYGKTGAESIPVLQMAIDALTDEVDPDYWKATEGNVKKSLYQLLSMAHMRPDGVWDGD
;
A
#
# COMPACT_ATOMS: atom_id res chain seq x y z
N MET A 1 8.92 -5.95 11.91
CA MET A 1 8.03 -6.69 10.99
C MET A 1 7.40 -5.68 10.06
N SER A 2 7.35 -5.99 8.76
CA SER A 2 6.80 -5.14 7.71
C SER A 2 5.94 -5.96 6.77
N TYR A 3 4.89 -5.34 6.22
CA TYR A 3 4.18 -5.82 5.04
C TYR A 3 5.03 -5.46 3.83
N ASP A 4 5.36 -6.45 3.02
CA ASP A 4 6.02 -6.27 1.74
C ASP A 4 4.95 -6.51 0.67
N ILE A 5 4.44 -5.42 0.11
CA ILE A 5 3.27 -5.43 -0.77
C ILE A 5 3.75 -5.18 -2.20
N HIS A 6 3.33 -6.02 -3.13
CA HIS A 6 3.75 -5.99 -4.52
C HIS A 6 2.54 -5.90 -5.46
N LEU A 7 2.69 -5.16 -6.55
CA LEU A 7 1.73 -5.15 -7.64
C LEU A 7 2.30 -5.94 -8.82
N ASN A 8 1.77 -7.14 -9.02
CA ASN A 8 2.33 -8.13 -9.93
C ASN A 8 1.64 -8.15 -11.28
N ASP A 9 2.38 -8.46 -12.34
CA ASP A 9 1.81 -8.68 -13.65
C ASP A 9 0.90 -9.93 -13.62
N PRO A 10 -0.35 -9.85 -14.12
CA PRO A 10 -1.31 -10.93 -14.00
C PRO A 10 -0.90 -12.20 -14.77
N VAL A 11 0.00 -12.10 -15.77
CA VAL A 11 0.47 -13.21 -16.59
C VAL A 11 1.77 -13.79 -16.02
N THR A 12 2.79 -12.96 -15.80
CA THR A 12 4.12 -13.44 -15.35
C THR A 12 4.19 -13.69 -13.85
N LYS A 13 3.27 -13.10 -13.08
CA LYS A 13 3.24 -13.11 -11.60
C LYS A 13 4.47 -12.45 -10.96
N GLN A 14 5.27 -11.72 -11.73
CA GLN A 14 6.40 -10.95 -11.22
C GLN A 14 5.97 -9.52 -10.87
N SER A 15 6.64 -8.88 -9.91
CA SER A 15 6.48 -7.46 -9.61
C SER A 15 6.61 -6.64 -10.90
N ILE A 16 5.67 -5.73 -11.13
CA ILE A 16 5.73 -4.84 -12.28
C ILE A 16 6.87 -3.84 -12.09
N GLU A 17 7.76 -3.74 -13.06
CA GLU A 17 8.78 -2.70 -13.11
C GLU A 17 8.35 -1.50 -13.95
N LEU A 18 8.63 -0.30 -13.45
CA LEU A 18 8.50 0.95 -14.19
C LEU A 18 9.80 1.28 -14.92
N GLU A 19 9.74 2.21 -15.88
CA GLU A 19 10.92 2.69 -16.61
C GLU A 19 11.93 3.39 -15.67
N ASN A 20 11.42 4.17 -14.71
CA ASN A 20 12.19 4.96 -13.75
C ASN A 20 11.78 4.60 -12.30
N PRO A 21 12.68 4.76 -11.31
CA PRO A 21 12.34 4.53 -9.92
C PRO A 21 11.16 5.39 -9.48
N HIS A 22 10.24 4.80 -8.71
CA HIS A 22 9.08 5.52 -8.22
C HIS A 22 9.36 6.27 -6.91
N PHE A 23 8.55 7.29 -6.63
CA PHE A 23 8.70 8.10 -5.42
C PHE A 23 8.04 7.50 -4.16
N MET A 24 7.31 6.39 -4.30
CA MET A 24 6.65 5.74 -3.18
C MET A 24 7.70 5.10 -2.26
N ARG A 25 7.62 5.44 -0.96
CA ARG A 25 8.58 5.15 0.10
C ARG A 25 7.85 4.71 1.36
N GLY A 26 8.33 3.62 1.93
CA GLY A 26 7.83 3.04 3.16
C GLY A 26 8.93 2.91 4.23
N GLY A 27 8.93 1.82 4.99
CA GLY A 27 9.88 1.60 6.09
C GLY A 27 11.28 1.29 5.57
N THR A 28 11.39 0.23 4.77
CA THR A 28 12.61 -0.13 4.04
C THR A 28 12.54 0.41 2.62
N TYR A 29 13.60 1.09 2.18
CA TYR A 29 13.68 1.66 0.84
C TYR A 29 15.12 1.62 0.32
N ALA A 30 15.30 1.25 -0.95
CA ALA A 30 16.61 1.20 -1.59
C ALA A 30 17.20 2.61 -1.76
N ILE A 31 18.51 2.77 -1.53
CA ILE A 31 19.19 4.09 -1.54
C ILE A 31 18.94 4.85 -2.85
N ASP A 32 19.04 4.17 -3.99
CA ASP A 32 18.82 4.73 -5.33
C ASP A 32 17.37 4.57 -5.83
N GLY A 33 16.47 4.16 -4.94
CA GLY A 33 15.08 3.83 -5.23
C GLY A 33 14.87 2.48 -5.88
N THR A 34 13.61 2.20 -6.19
CA THR A 34 13.18 0.95 -6.82
C THR A 34 12.25 1.25 -8.00
N LYS A 35 12.39 0.43 -9.05
CA LYS A 35 11.49 0.42 -10.21
C LYS A 35 10.33 -0.54 -10.02
N GLU A 36 10.49 -1.53 -9.15
CA GLU A 36 9.44 -2.49 -8.82
C GLU A 36 8.32 -1.76 -8.10
N LEU A 37 7.08 -1.95 -8.54
CA LEU A 37 5.89 -1.46 -7.85
C LEU A 37 5.67 -2.27 -6.57
N SER A 38 6.46 -1.92 -5.56
CA SER A 38 6.42 -2.53 -4.24
C SER A 38 6.50 -1.47 -3.14
N LEU A 39 5.85 -1.75 -2.01
CA LEU A 39 5.84 -0.86 -0.86
C LEU A 39 5.98 -1.66 0.44
N ASN A 40 7.01 -1.30 1.21
CA ASN A 40 7.26 -1.85 2.54
C ASN A 40 6.54 -1.01 3.61
N ILE A 41 5.50 -1.54 4.25
CA ILE A 41 4.73 -0.83 5.28
C ILE A 41 4.98 -1.44 6.66
N THR A 42 5.13 -0.63 7.70
CA THR A 42 5.29 -1.16 9.07
C THR A 42 4.08 -1.95 9.56
N TYR A 43 4.30 -3.06 10.29
CA TYR A 43 3.22 -3.78 10.98
C TYR A 43 2.54 -2.95 12.07
N ASN A 44 3.16 -1.87 12.55
CA ASN A 44 2.56 -1.02 13.58
C ASN A 44 1.22 -0.43 13.11
N TYR A 45 1.05 -0.26 11.80
CA TYR A 45 -0.20 0.27 11.21
C TYR A 45 -1.35 -0.74 11.24
N ALA A 46 -1.10 -2.00 11.60
CA ALA A 46 -2.14 -3.04 11.68
C ALA A 46 -3.31 -2.64 12.58
N CYS A 47 -3.06 -1.92 13.68
CA CYS A 47 -4.13 -1.48 14.58
C CYS A 47 -5.13 -0.52 13.91
N VAL A 48 -4.70 0.24 12.90
CA VAL A 48 -5.57 1.12 12.12
C VAL A 48 -6.13 0.38 10.91
N PHE A 49 -5.31 -0.36 10.16
CA PHE A 49 -5.78 -1.14 9.01
C PHE A 49 -6.90 -2.12 9.40
N CYS A 50 -6.77 -2.82 10.52
CA CYS A 50 -7.71 -3.86 10.93
C CYS A 50 -9.03 -3.33 11.54
N ARG A 51 -9.22 -2.01 11.60
CA ARG A 51 -10.49 -1.43 12.04
C ARG A 51 -11.60 -1.74 11.03
N LEU A 52 -12.81 -1.97 11.55
CA LEU A 52 -14.00 -2.33 10.74
C LEU A 52 -14.40 -1.24 9.74
N ASP A 53 -14.17 0.03 10.07
CA ASP A 53 -14.48 1.19 9.22
C ASP A 53 -13.37 1.53 8.20
N VAL A 54 -12.23 0.83 8.24
CA VAL A 54 -11.07 1.09 7.37
C VAL A 54 -10.91 -0.03 6.33
N LEU A 55 -10.36 -1.19 6.71
CA LEU A 55 -10.21 -2.35 5.81
C LEU A 55 -10.75 -3.67 6.41
N GLY A 56 -11.31 -3.63 7.62
CA GLY A 56 -11.84 -4.78 8.33
C GLY A 56 -10.76 -5.70 8.88
N GLU A 57 -11.15 -6.86 9.42
CA GLU A 57 -10.27 -7.75 10.19
C GLU A 57 -8.99 -8.20 9.46
N LYS A 58 -9.05 -8.31 8.12
CA LYS A 58 -7.89 -8.68 7.28
C LYS A 58 -6.90 -7.53 7.09
N GLY A 59 -7.28 -6.31 7.45
CA GLY A 59 -6.46 -5.12 7.31
C GLY A 59 -5.97 -4.93 5.88
N ILE A 60 -4.69 -4.61 5.73
CA ILE A 60 -4.11 -4.37 4.40
C ILE A 60 -4.16 -5.59 3.47
N ARG A 61 -4.17 -6.81 4.02
CA ARG A 61 -4.29 -8.05 3.23
C ARG A 61 -5.66 -8.20 2.56
N SER A 62 -6.64 -7.36 2.88
CA SER A 62 -7.93 -7.35 2.21
C SER A 62 -7.85 -7.02 0.71
N ILE A 63 -6.78 -6.36 0.27
CA ILE A 63 -6.55 -6.06 -1.15
C ILE A 63 -5.80 -7.17 -1.89
N TYR A 64 -5.17 -8.12 -1.20
CA TYR A 64 -4.41 -9.18 -1.86
C TYR A 64 -5.31 -10.03 -2.75
N GLY A 65 -4.81 -10.35 -3.95
CA GLY A 65 -5.55 -11.03 -5.02
C GLY A 65 -6.51 -10.13 -5.80
N LYS A 66 -6.71 -8.86 -5.41
CA LYS A 66 -7.45 -7.88 -6.23
C LYS A 66 -6.55 -7.28 -7.29
N THR A 67 -7.14 -6.93 -8.42
CA THR A 67 -6.49 -6.05 -9.39
C THR A 67 -6.36 -4.64 -8.83
N GLY A 68 -5.43 -3.84 -9.40
CA GLY A 68 -5.33 -2.41 -9.13
C GLY A 68 -6.70 -1.74 -9.29
N ALA A 69 -7.39 -2.00 -10.40
CA ALA A 69 -8.72 -1.47 -10.68
C ALA A 69 -9.76 -1.80 -9.59
N GLU A 70 -9.82 -3.06 -9.15
CA GLU A 70 -10.76 -3.49 -8.09
C GLU A 70 -10.39 -2.93 -6.71
N SER A 71 -9.10 -2.66 -6.48
CA SER A 71 -8.61 -2.14 -5.20
C SER A 71 -8.83 -0.64 -5.02
N ILE A 72 -8.91 0.15 -6.10
CA ILE A 72 -9.11 1.60 -6.06
C ILE A 72 -10.28 2.02 -5.14
N PRO A 73 -11.52 1.52 -5.31
CA PRO A 73 -12.62 1.92 -4.45
C PRO A 73 -12.43 1.49 -2.98
N VAL A 74 -11.76 0.36 -2.74
CA VAL A 74 -11.46 -0.13 -1.39
C VAL A 74 -10.45 0.80 -0.69
N LEU A 75 -9.38 1.17 -1.40
CA LEU A 75 -8.35 2.07 -0.91
C LEU A 75 -8.91 3.47 -0.67
N GLN A 76 -9.74 3.99 -1.59
CA GLN A 76 -10.36 5.32 -1.43
C GLN A 76 -11.29 5.36 -0.22
N MET A 77 -12.14 4.36 -0.04
CA MET A 77 -13.01 4.25 1.15
C MET A 77 -12.20 4.23 2.45
N ALA A 78 -11.12 3.44 2.50
CA ALA A 78 -10.25 3.37 3.67
C ALA A 78 -9.53 4.70 3.94
N ILE A 79 -9.12 5.42 2.90
CA ILE A 79 -8.51 6.76 3.01
C ILE A 79 -9.52 7.76 3.57
N ASP A 80 -10.77 7.73 3.09
CA ASP A 80 -11.82 8.66 3.50
C ASP A 80 -12.26 8.45 4.96
N ALA A 81 -12.04 7.25 5.52
CA ALA A 81 -12.31 6.93 6.92
C ALA A 81 -11.25 7.45 7.91
N LEU A 82 -10.10 7.96 7.43
CA LEU A 82 -8.97 8.36 8.25
C LEU A 82 -8.81 9.89 8.32
N THR A 83 -8.46 10.39 9.50
CA THR A 83 -8.07 11.79 9.70
C THR A 83 -6.68 12.10 9.09
N ASP A 84 -6.37 13.39 8.98
CA ASP A 84 -5.08 13.87 8.48
C ASP A 84 -4.02 14.07 9.58
N GLU A 85 -4.24 13.53 10.79
CA GLU A 85 -3.30 13.65 11.90
C GLU A 85 -2.02 12.84 11.66
N VAL A 86 -0.93 13.53 11.35
CA VAL A 86 0.38 12.95 11.02
C VAL A 86 1.36 13.09 12.18
N ASP A 87 2.29 12.15 12.27
CA ASP A 87 3.42 12.23 13.19
C ASP A 87 4.75 12.11 12.41
N PRO A 88 5.80 12.88 12.77
CA PRO A 88 7.11 12.76 12.14
C PRO A 88 7.74 11.36 12.26
N ASP A 89 7.42 10.60 13.31
CA ASP A 89 7.84 9.22 13.45
C ASP A 89 7.00 8.32 12.54
N TYR A 90 7.61 7.85 11.44
CA TYR A 90 7.00 6.89 10.51
C TYR A 90 6.48 5.64 11.22
N TRP A 91 7.12 5.19 12.30
CA TRP A 91 6.72 3.96 12.96
C TRP A 91 5.46 4.14 13.82
N LYS A 92 5.04 5.38 14.08
CA LYS A 92 3.84 5.68 14.86
C LYS A 92 2.59 5.58 14.00
N ALA A 93 1.67 4.72 14.44
CA ALA A 93 0.43 4.41 13.74
C ALA A 93 -0.66 5.48 13.93
N THR A 94 -0.35 6.75 13.64
CA THR A 94 -1.40 7.76 13.52
C THR A 94 -2.20 7.55 12.25
N GLU A 95 -3.47 7.96 12.25
CA GLU A 95 -4.34 7.79 11.08
C GLU A 95 -3.76 8.47 9.83
N GLY A 96 -3.18 9.67 9.96
CA GLY A 96 -2.54 10.36 8.84
C GLY A 96 -1.30 9.64 8.30
N ASN A 97 -0.52 8.98 9.15
CA ASN A 97 0.63 8.18 8.72
C ASN A 97 0.19 6.92 7.96
N VAL A 98 -0.88 6.27 8.43
CA VAL A 98 -1.51 5.14 7.73
C VAL A 98 -2.12 5.59 6.40
N LYS A 99 -2.84 6.72 6.40
CA LYS A 99 -3.45 7.32 5.21
C LYS A 99 -2.44 7.63 4.12
N LYS A 100 -1.25 8.16 4.48
CA LYS A 100 -0.13 8.36 3.54
C LYS A 100 0.28 7.06 2.84
N SER A 101 0.35 5.95 3.57
CA SER A 101 0.69 4.65 2.95
C SER A 101 -0.40 4.16 1.99
N LEU A 102 -1.68 4.37 2.33
CA LEU A 102 -2.80 4.01 1.45
C LEU A 102 -2.82 4.86 0.17
N TYR A 103 -2.51 6.16 0.25
CA TYR A 103 -2.37 7.01 -0.94
C TYR A 103 -1.27 6.53 -1.91
N GLN A 104 -0.18 5.98 -1.37
CA GLN A 104 0.89 5.42 -2.19
C GLN A 104 0.42 4.15 -2.91
N LEU A 105 -0.25 3.23 -2.21
CA LEU A 105 -0.86 2.05 -2.84
C LEU A 105 -1.92 2.43 -3.88
N LEU A 106 -2.75 3.44 -3.60
CA LEU A 106 -3.72 3.97 -4.54
C LEU A 106 -3.06 4.54 -5.80
N SER A 107 -1.92 5.22 -5.64
CA SER A 107 -1.14 5.73 -6.76
C SER A 107 -0.61 4.59 -7.64
N MET A 108 -0.08 3.51 -7.04
CA MET A 108 0.33 2.31 -7.79
C MET A 108 -0.85 1.68 -8.53
N ALA A 109 -2.01 1.55 -7.89
CA ALA A 109 -3.22 1.01 -8.50
C ALA A 109 -3.69 1.83 -9.71
N HIS A 110 -3.56 3.17 -9.65
CA HIS A 110 -3.83 4.04 -10.80
C HIS A 110 -2.79 3.92 -11.92
N MET A 111 -1.51 3.71 -11.58
CA MET A 111 -0.45 3.50 -12.58
C MET A 111 -0.63 2.18 -13.34
N ARG A 112 -0.99 1.10 -12.63
CA ARG A 112 -1.16 -0.25 -13.19
C ARG A 112 -2.47 -0.88 -12.71
N PRO A 113 -3.61 -0.43 -13.24
CA PRO A 113 -4.93 -0.96 -12.86
C PRO A 113 -5.09 -2.45 -13.21
N ASP A 114 -4.28 -2.96 -14.12
CA ASP A 114 -4.21 -4.35 -14.56
C ASP A 114 -3.36 -5.25 -13.64
N GLY A 115 -2.50 -4.68 -12.81
CA GLY A 115 -1.66 -5.44 -11.87
C GLY A 115 -2.49 -6.08 -10.76
N VAL A 116 -2.02 -7.18 -10.19
CA VAL A 116 -2.67 -7.91 -9.09
C VAL A 116 -1.85 -7.78 -7.83
N TRP A 117 -2.48 -7.35 -6.75
CA TRP A 117 -1.83 -7.24 -5.44
C TRP A 117 -1.45 -8.60 -4.89
N ASP A 118 -0.24 -8.68 -4.36
CA ASP A 118 0.26 -9.80 -3.59
C ASP A 118 1.13 -9.26 -2.44
N GLY A 119 1.46 -10.10 -1.48
CA GLY A 119 2.39 -9.68 -0.45
C GLY A 119 2.57 -10.62 0.72
N ASP A 120 3.45 -10.13 1.59
CA ASP A 120 4.15 -10.80 2.70
C ASP A 120 5.30 -11.72 2.30
#